data_AF-X1I8L0-F1
#
_entry.id   AF-X1I8L0-F1
#
_cell.length_a   1.000
_cell.length_b   1.000
_cell.length_c   1.000
_cell.angle_alpha   90.00
_cell.angle_beta   90.00
_cell.angle_gamma   90.00
#
_symmetry.space_group_name_H-M   'P 1'
#
loop_
_entity.id
_entity.type
_entity.pdbx_description
1 polymer ?
#
loop_
_entity_poly.entity_id
_entity_poly.type
_entity_poly.pdbx_seq_one_letter_code
_entity_poly.pdbx_strand_id
1 'polypeptide(L)'
;MPNRKMTFSQAIEQIILDNGYLASLQHIYKEFPKYRTLTGKTPFKTIQERVQRDPRFTRIGLGIYALTDYLDKLPTSPKPQSKEQEKEQTHYSIQGMLLEIGNTEGFDTFSPNKNAIFDNKPLLQIMTLSEFPN
;
A
#
# COMPACT_ATOMS: atom_id res chain seq x y z
N MET A 1 -3.93 33.03 9.28
CA MET A 1 -4.75 31.98 8.65
C MET A 1 -4.89 30.83 9.62
N PRO A 2 -6.10 30.30 9.91
CA PRO A 2 -6.25 29.25 10.90
C PRO A 2 -5.60 27.96 10.40
N ASN A 3 -4.69 27.42 11.20
CA ASN A 3 -3.98 26.16 10.95
C ASN A 3 -5.01 25.01 11.04
N ARG A 4 -5.77 24.77 9.96
CA ARG A 4 -6.75 23.68 9.86
C ARG A 4 -5.99 22.37 9.96
N LYS A 5 -5.98 21.75 11.13
CA LYS A 5 -5.49 20.37 11.31
C LYS A 5 -6.25 19.46 10.34
N MET A 6 -5.53 18.93 9.36
CA MET A 6 -6.02 17.99 8.36
C MET A 6 -6.74 16.81 9.04
N THR A 7 -7.88 16.35 8.50
CA THR A 7 -8.57 15.16 9.03
C THR A 7 -7.78 13.88 8.71
N PHE A 8 -8.12 12.74 9.32
CA PHE A 8 -7.47 11.46 9.00
C PHE A 8 -7.70 11.13 7.52
N SER A 9 -8.94 11.24 7.04
CA SER A 9 -9.26 10.99 5.62
C SER A 9 -8.51 11.94 4.69
N GLN A 10 -8.43 13.24 5.00
CA GLN A 10 -7.68 14.18 4.17
C GLN A 10 -6.17 13.88 4.12
N ALA A 11 -5.59 13.46 5.25
CA ALA A 11 -4.18 13.07 5.29
C ALA A 11 -3.93 11.81 4.47
N ILE A 12 -4.80 10.79 4.59
CA ILE A 12 -4.73 9.56 3.79
C ILE A 12 -4.88 9.88 2.30
N GLU A 13 -5.85 10.72 1.94
CA GLU A 13 -6.08 11.14 0.57
C GLU A 13 -4.84 11.80 -0.05
N GLN A 14 -4.19 12.71 0.68
CA GLN A 14 -2.97 13.35 0.19
C GLN A 14 -1.82 12.36 0.01
N ILE A 15 -1.65 11.40 0.93
CA ILE A 15 -0.63 10.34 0.80
C ILE A 15 -0.86 9.52 -0.47
N ILE A 16 -2.12 9.12 -0.71
CA ILE A 16 -2.46 8.31 -1.88
C ILE A 16 -2.29 9.14 -3.17
N LEU A 17 -2.63 10.43 -3.17
CA LEU A 17 -2.36 11.34 -4.29
C LEU A 17 -0.86 11.40 -4.60
N ASP A 18 -0.03 11.61 -3.57
CA ASP A 18 1.42 11.78 -3.71
C ASP A 18 2.12 10.47 -4.12
N ASN A 19 1.53 9.30 -3.81
CA ASN A 19 2.01 7.98 -4.24
C ASN A 19 1.43 7.53 -5.60
N GLY A 20 0.76 8.42 -6.36
CA GLY A 20 0.27 8.11 -7.70
C GLY A 20 -1.09 7.39 -7.73
N TYR A 21 -2.02 7.86 -6.89
CA TYR A 21 -3.43 7.45 -6.81
C TYR A 21 -3.72 6.09 -6.18
N LEU A 22 -2.70 5.33 -5.77
CA LEU A 22 -2.83 4.12 -4.97
C LEU A 22 -1.73 4.04 -3.91
N ALA A 23 -2.01 3.37 -2.79
CA ALA A 23 -1.01 3.07 -1.77
C ALA A 23 -1.36 1.79 -0.98
N SER A 24 -0.33 1.06 -0.56
CA SER A 24 -0.44 0.03 0.45
C SER A 24 -0.75 0.63 1.82
N LEU A 25 -1.43 -0.14 2.68
CA LEU A 25 -1.73 0.27 4.05
C LEU A 25 -0.46 0.58 4.85
N GLN A 26 0.63 -0.16 4.62
CA GLN A 26 1.93 0.09 5.24
C GLN A 26 2.54 1.40 4.76
N HIS A 27 2.47 1.69 3.45
CA HIS A 27 2.91 2.98 2.91
C HIS A 27 2.16 4.14 3.56
N ILE A 28 0.83 4.01 3.70
CA ILE A 28 0.00 5.00 4.40
C ILE A 28 0.49 5.19 5.83
N TYR A 29 0.72 4.12 6.60
CA TYR A 29 1.21 4.24 7.97
C TYR A 29 2.56 4.94 8.08
N LYS A 30 3.49 4.62 7.17
CA LYS A 30 4.84 5.20 7.14
C LYS A 30 4.82 6.69 6.83
N GLU A 31 3.98 7.10 5.89
CA GLU A 31 3.93 8.48 5.39
C GLU A 31 2.99 9.38 6.20
N PHE A 32 2.02 8.79 6.94
CA PHE A 32 1.02 9.53 7.71
C PHE A 32 1.60 10.64 8.61
N PRO A 33 2.68 10.42 9.38
CA PRO A 33 3.25 11.45 10.25
C PRO A 33 3.70 12.72 9.53
N LYS A 34 3.97 12.65 8.21
CA LYS A 34 4.36 13.81 7.39
C LYS A 34 3.21 14.80 7.17
N TYR A 35 1.97 14.30 7.11
CA TYR A 35 0.78 15.10 6.84
C TYR A 35 0.00 15.45 8.10
N ARG A 36 0.02 14.56 9.09
CA ARG A 36 -0.72 14.74 10.34
C ARG A 36 -0.08 13.99 11.49
N THR A 37 0.00 14.64 12.66
CA THR A 37 0.38 13.97 13.90
C THR A 37 -0.59 12.82 14.25
N LEU A 38 -0.04 11.66 14.60
CA LEU A 38 -0.81 10.53 15.12
C LEU A 38 -1.45 10.93 16.46
N THR A 39 -2.78 10.82 16.55
CA THR A 39 -3.55 11.20 17.74
C THR A 39 -4.48 10.05 18.16
N GLY A 40 -4.67 9.87 19.48
CA GLY A 40 -5.53 8.83 20.04
C GLY A 40 -4.77 7.60 20.53
N LYS A 41 -5.49 6.63 21.10
CA LYS A 41 -4.88 5.42 21.70
C LYS A 41 -4.40 4.41 20.64
N THR A 42 -5.11 4.32 19.51
CA THR A 42 -4.83 3.36 18.44
C THR A 42 -4.90 4.03 17.07
N PRO A 43 -3.99 4.96 16.75
CA PRO A 43 -4.07 5.79 15.55
C PRO A 43 -4.02 4.96 14.25
N PHE A 44 -3.23 3.88 14.20
CA PHE A 44 -3.19 2.98 13.03
C PHE A 44 -4.51 2.23 12.80
N LYS A 45 -5.20 1.79 13.86
CA LYS A 45 -6.55 1.22 13.73
C LYS A 45 -7.55 2.25 13.21
N THR A 46 -7.40 3.52 13.58
CA THR A 46 -8.22 4.60 13.03
C THR A 46 -7.93 4.82 11.54
N ILE A 47 -6.66 4.81 11.11
CA ILE A 47 -6.31 4.88 9.68
C ILE A 47 -6.95 3.71 8.92
N GLN A 48 -6.80 2.50 9.43
CA GLN A 48 -7.38 1.29 8.86
C GLN A 48 -8.91 1.35 8.74
N GLU A 49 -9.59 1.83 9.78
CA GLU A 49 -11.04 2.01 9.75
C GLU A 49 -11.47 3.03 8.70
N ARG A 50 -10.72 4.14 8.56
CA ARG A 50 -11.01 5.19 7.58
C ARG A 50 -10.86 4.71 6.15
N VAL A 51 -9.78 4.01 5.80
CA VAL A 51 -9.61 3.47 4.45
C VAL A 51 -10.66 2.41 4.08
N GLN A 52 -11.28 1.76 5.07
CA GLN A 52 -12.31 0.75 4.83
C GLN A 52 -13.73 1.30 4.72
N ARG A 53 -14.02 2.41 5.40
CA ARG A 53 -15.39 2.94 5.53
C ARG A 53 -15.64 4.24 4.77
N ASP A 54 -14.60 5.01 4.50
CA ASP A 54 -14.74 6.28 3.79
C ASP A 54 -14.86 6.00 2.27
N PRO A 55 -15.94 6.47 1.60
CA PRO A 55 -16.20 6.18 0.19
C PRO A 55 -15.14 6.74 -0.78
N ARG A 56 -14.27 7.65 -0.31
CA ARG A 56 -13.14 8.16 -1.09
C ARG A 56 -12.10 7.09 -1.44
N PHE A 57 -12.06 6.01 -0.67
CA PHE A 57 -11.07 4.95 -0.84
C PHE A 57 -11.72 3.67 -1.34
N THR A 58 -11.13 3.12 -2.40
CA THR A 58 -11.51 1.83 -2.96
C THR A 58 -10.41 0.83 -2.70
N ARG A 59 -10.74 -0.32 -2.09
CA ARG A 59 -9.79 -1.42 -1.93
C ARG A 59 -9.64 -2.14 -3.26
N ILE A 60 -8.45 -2.06 -3.85
CA ILE A 60 -8.14 -2.67 -5.16
C ILE A 60 -7.30 -3.94 -5.03
N GLY A 61 -6.79 -4.24 -3.82
CA GLY A 61 -5.97 -5.42 -3.58
C GLY A 61 -5.86 -5.81 -2.10
N LEU A 62 -4.94 -6.73 -1.80
CA LEU A 62 -4.65 -7.15 -0.43
C LEU A 62 -3.93 -6.01 0.32
N GLY A 63 -4.70 -5.18 1.03
CA GLY A 63 -4.17 -4.04 1.76
C GLY A 63 -3.78 -2.85 0.88
N ILE A 64 -4.14 -2.84 -0.40
CA ILE A 64 -3.91 -1.73 -1.34
C ILE A 64 -5.20 -0.96 -1.54
N TYR A 65 -5.12 0.36 -1.38
CA TYR A 65 -6.22 1.30 -1.50
C TYR A 65 -5.90 2.34 -2.57
N ALA A 66 -6.92 2.71 -3.35
CA ALA A 66 -6.84 3.76 -4.34
C ALA A 66 -7.92 4.82 -4.12
N LEU A 67 -7.76 5.99 -4.71
CA LEU A 67 -8.79 7.01 -4.70
C LEU A 67 -9.89 6.65 -5.70
N THR A 68 -11.13 6.63 -5.21
CA THR A 68 -12.31 6.27 -6.01
C THR A 68 -12.45 7.14 -7.27
N ASP A 69 -12.18 8.44 -7.15
CA ASP A 69 -12.27 9.40 -8.28
C ASP A 69 -11.14 9.27 -9.32
N TYR A 70 -10.11 8.47 -9.02
CA TYR A 70 -8.91 8.33 -9.86
C TYR A 70 -8.68 6.89 -10.31
N LEU A 71 -9.68 6.00 -10.17
CA LEU A 71 -9.57 4.61 -10.60
C LEU A 71 -9.21 4.48 -12.09
N ASP A 72 -9.73 5.37 -12.94
CA ASP A 72 -9.44 5.39 -14.38
C ASP A 72 -7.99 5.79 -14.71
N LYS A 73 -7.27 6.39 -13.76
CA LYS A 73 -5.87 6.83 -13.91
C LYS A 73 -4.88 5.81 -13.38
N LEU A 74 -5.38 4.72 -12.78
CA LEU A 74 -4.52 3.65 -12.28
C LEU A 74 -3.90 2.89 -13.46
N PRO A 75 -2.65 2.40 -13.31
CA PRO A 75 -2.09 1.49 -14.29
C PRO A 75 -2.98 0.24 -14.37
N THR A 76 -3.55 0.00 -15.54
CA THR A 76 -4.41 -1.16 -15.77
C THR A 76 -3.56 -2.41 -15.77
N SER A 77 -3.49 -3.12 -14.64
CA SER A 77 -2.98 -4.48 -14.64
C SER A 77 -3.83 -5.31 -15.62
N PRO A 78 -3.22 -6.08 -16.53
CA PRO A 78 -3.99 -6.92 -17.44
C PRO A 78 -4.88 -7.85 -16.61
N LYS A 79 -6.19 -7.82 -16.88
CA LYS A 79 -7.13 -8.76 -16.25
C LYS A 79 -6.62 -10.17 -16.52
N PRO A 80 -6.51 -11.03 -15.50
CA PRO A 80 -6.05 -12.40 -15.70
C PRO A 80 -6.95 -13.08 -16.74
N GLN A 81 -6.32 -13.62 -17.78
CA GLN A 81 -6.99 -14.31 -18.89
C GLN A 81 -7.19 -15.80 -18.57
N SER A 82 -6.51 -16.33 -17.55
CA SER A 82 -6.69 -17.69 -17.03
C SER A 82 -6.68 -17.75 -15.50
N LYS A 83 -7.19 -18.87 -14.95
CA LYS A 83 -7.12 -19.16 -13.51
C LYS A 83 -5.68 -19.31 -13.00
N GLU A 84 -4.74 -19.75 -13.83
CA GLU A 84 -3.33 -19.79 -13.42
C GLU A 84 -2.77 -18.37 -13.25
N GLN A 85 -3.06 -17.47 -14.19
CA GLN A 85 -2.61 -16.08 -14.11
C GLN A 85 -3.18 -15.36 -12.89
N GLU A 86 -4.44 -15.61 -12.54
CA GLU A 86 -5.06 -15.07 -11.33
C GLU A 86 -4.35 -15.54 -10.05
N LYS A 87 -4.01 -16.84 -9.98
CA LYS A 87 -3.24 -17.40 -8.87
C LYS A 87 -1.85 -16.79 -8.77
N GLU A 88 -1.21 -16.57 -9.91
CA GLU A 88 0.13 -15.98 -9.99
C GLU A 88 0.14 -14.52 -9.51
N GLN A 89 -0.82 -13.71 -9.99
CA GLN A 89 -1.02 -12.33 -9.51
C GLN A 89 -1.30 -12.29 -8.00
N THR A 90 -2.13 -13.22 -7.50
CA THR A 90 -2.42 -13.34 -6.07
C THR A 90 -1.17 -13.72 -5.28
N HIS A 91 -0.37 -14.67 -5.79
CA HIS A 91 0.88 -15.09 -5.17
C HIS A 91 1.86 -13.93 -5.01
N TYR A 92 2.08 -13.15 -6.07
CA TYR A 92 2.94 -11.97 -6.02
C TYR A 92 2.38 -10.87 -5.11
N SER A 93 1.06 -10.68 -5.09
CA SER A 93 0.41 -9.73 -4.19
C SER A 93 0.64 -10.10 -2.72
N ILE A 94 0.51 -11.38 -2.38
CA ILE A 94 0.78 -11.89 -1.03
C ILE A 94 2.27 -11.75 -0.69
N GLN A 95 3.17 -12.09 -1.62
CA GLN A 95 4.61 -11.92 -1.41
C GLN A 95 4.97 -10.46 -1.12
N GLY A 96 4.52 -9.50 -1.94
CA GLY A 96 4.78 -8.09 -1.71
C GLY A 96 4.28 -7.60 -0.34
N MET A 97 3.09 -8.04 0.07
CA MET A 97 2.54 -7.74 1.39
C MET A 97 3.41 -8.31 2.53
N LEU A 98 3.89 -9.56 2.40
CA LEU A 98 4.75 -10.17 3.40
C LEU A 98 6.12 -9.46 3.50
N LEU A 99 6.68 -9.01 2.38
CA LEU A 99 7.92 -8.22 2.39
C LEU A 99 7.73 -6.91 3.15
N GLU A 100 6.65 -6.16 2.89
CA GLU A 100 6.39 -4.90 3.62
C GLU A 100 6.21 -5.11 5.12
N ILE A 101 5.49 -6.17 5.51
CA ILE A 101 5.31 -6.52 6.93
C ILE A 101 6.67 -6.86 7.55
N GLY A 102 7.44 -7.75 6.93
CA GLY A 102 8.76 -8.14 7.43
C GLY A 102 9.69 -6.93 7.61
N ASN A 103 9.74 -6.03 6.64
CA ASN A 103 10.53 -4.80 6.73
C ASN A 103 10.07 -3.88 7.86
N THR A 104 8.75 -3.79 8.09
CA THR A 104 8.18 -2.95 9.16
C THR A 104 8.50 -3.52 10.54
N GLU A 105 8.55 -4.84 10.66
CA GLU A 105 8.96 -5.55 11.87
C GLU A 105 10.49 -5.62 12.05
N GLY A 106 11.27 -5.13 11.08
CA GLY A 106 12.73 -5.08 11.14
C GLY A 106 13.43 -6.39 10.74
N PHE A 107 12.74 -7.28 10.03
CA PHE A 107 13.32 -8.51 9.48
C PHE A 107 13.98 -8.28 8.13
N ASP A 108 14.95 -9.14 7.82
CA ASP A 108 15.47 -9.27 6.47
C ASP A 108 14.48 -10.04 5.59
N THR A 109 14.21 -9.49 4.40
CA THR A 109 13.18 -10.00 3.50
C THR A 109 13.74 -10.26 2.10
N PHE A 110 13.25 -11.35 1.49
CA PHE A 110 13.69 -11.84 0.19
C PHE A 110 12.50 -12.32 -0.62
N SER A 111 12.54 -12.09 -1.94
CA SER A 111 11.64 -12.73 -2.90
C SER A 111 12.45 -13.28 -4.07
N PRO A 112 12.17 -14.53 -4.52
CA PRO A 112 12.80 -15.09 -5.70
C PRO A 112 12.41 -14.34 -6.98
N ASN A 113 11.19 -13.78 -7.03
CA ASN A 113 10.72 -13.01 -8.19
C ASN A 113 10.86 -11.51 -7.95
N LYS A 114 12.00 -10.95 -8.39
CA LYS A 114 12.41 -9.55 -8.22
C LYS A 114 11.57 -8.56 -9.04
N ASN A 115 11.02 -9.00 -10.17
CA ASN A 115 10.35 -8.14 -11.15
C ASN A 115 8.82 -8.06 -10.94
N ALA A 116 8.27 -8.88 -10.06
CA ALA A 116 6.85 -8.82 -9.72
C ALA A 116 6.49 -7.43 -9.16
N ILE A 117 5.32 -6.90 -9.53
CA ILE A 117 4.89 -5.55 -9.14
C ILE A 117 3.94 -5.62 -7.94
N PHE A 118 4.21 -4.81 -6.92
CA PHE A 118 3.37 -4.59 -5.76
C PHE A 118 3.39 -3.09 -5.39
N ASP A 119 2.23 -2.48 -5.13
CA ASP A 119 2.13 -1.03 -4.86
C ASP A 119 2.82 -0.16 -5.93
N ASN A 120 2.62 -0.48 -7.22
CA ASN A 120 3.30 0.15 -8.37
C ASN A 120 4.84 0.10 -8.34
N LYS A 121 5.43 -0.74 -7.49
CA LYS A 121 6.88 -0.89 -7.34
C LYS A 121 7.27 -2.34 -7.59
N PRO A 122 8.42 -2.61 -8.23
CA PRO A 122 8.94 -3.96 -8.31
C PRO A 122 9.34 -4.47 -6.92
N LEU A 123 9.16 -5.76 -6.64
CA LEU A 123 9.55 -6.38 -5.37
C LEU A 123 11.03 -6.17 -5.04
N LEU A 124 11.89 -6.00 -6.06
CA LEU A 124 13.29 -5.64 -5.89
C LEU A 124 13.51 -4.34 -5.09
N GLN A 125 12.60 -3.38 -5.18
CA GLN A 125 12.68 -2.13 -4.42
C GLN A 125 12.17 -2.27 -2.98
N ILE A 126 11.49 -3.38 -2.68
CA ILE A 126 10.88 -3.64 -1.37
C ILE A 126 11.74 -4.62 -0.57
N MET A 127 12.33 -5.63 -1.21
CA MET A 127 13.20 -6.62 -0.52
C MET A 127 14.46 -5.98 0.08
N THR A 128 14.93 -6.51 1.21
CA THR A 128 16.18 -6.04 1.84
C THR A 128 17.39 -6.86 1.42
N LEU A 129 17.21 -8.16 1.17
CA LEU A 129 18.27 -9.07 0.75
C LEU A 129 18.30 -9.17 -0.77
N SER A 130 19.44 -8.95 -1.40
CA SER A 130 19.58 -9.09 -2.86
C SER A 130 19.72 -10.56 -3.31
N GLU A 131 20.23 -11.41 -2.43
CA GLU A 131 20.50 -12.83 -2.66
C GLU A 131 20.03 -13.63 -1.45
N PHE A 132 19.71 -14.90 -1.68
CA PHE A 132 19.31 -15.80 -0.59
C PHE A 132 20.54 -16.06 0.30
N PRO A 133 20.43 -15.95 1.64
CA PRO A 133 21.56 -16.23 2.52
C PRO A 133 21.94 -17.72 2.41
N ASN A 134 23.21 -17.99 2.13
CA ASN A 134 23.78 -19.35 2.15
C ASN A 134 24.02 -19.84 3.58
#